data_AF-A0A1V5XQ76-F1
#
_entry.id   AF-A0A1V5XQ76-F1
#
_cell.length_a   1.000
_cell.length_b   1.000
_cell.length_c   1.000
_cell.angle_alpha   90.00
_cell.angle_beta   90.00
_cell.angle_gamma   90.00
#
_symmetry.space_group_name_H-M   'P 1'
#
loop_
_entity.id
_entity.type
_entity.pdbx_description
1 polymer ?
#
loop_
_entity_poly.entity_id
_entity_poly.type
_entity_poly.pdbx_seq_one_letter_code
_entity_poly.pdbx_strand_id
1 'polypeptide(L)'
;MKIIKALSTSFKNAWQGLLLAFKQEMSFRVQLFAALVILILLLLLPLERWERSMLILASGAVLVLELINSVVERFVDMVKPRIHEYARDIKDLTAAAVFIMACTAVLIALIIFWPYLPLLARV
;
A
#
# COMPACT_ATOMS: atom_id res chain seq x y z
N MET A 1 -9.78 32.68 1.38
CA MET A 1 -8.58 32.52 0.51
C MET A 1 -7.39 31.78 1.17
N LYS A 2 -6.95 32.10 2.40
CA LYS A 2 -5.80 31.41 3.06
C LYS A 2 -5.95 29.88 3.15
N ILE A 3 -7.13 29.38 3.56
CA ILE A 3 -7.41 27.93 3.72
C ILE A 3 -7.24 27.16 2.41
N ILE A 4 -7.78 27.66 1.29
CA ILE A 4 -7.69 27.01 -0.02
C ILE A 4 -6.22 26.90 -0.48
N LYS A 5 -5.41 27.94 -0.26
CA LYS A 5 -3.97 27.89 -0.54
C LYS A 5 -3.24 26.88 0.35
N ALA A 6 -3.58 26.80 1.63
CA ALA A 6 -2.99 25.82 2.54
C ALA A 6 -3.31 24.37 2.13
N LEU A 7 -4.57 24.07 1.82
CA LEU A 7 -5.00 22.75 1.31
C LEU A 7 -4.27 22.39 0.02
N SER A 8 -4.19 23.31 -0.95
CA SER A 8 -3.47 23.08 -2.22
C SER A 8 -2.00 22.73 -2.01
N THR A 9 -1.32 23.40 -1.08
CA THR A 9 0.06 23.08 -0.70
C THR A 9 0.16 21.69 -0.07
N SER A 10 -0.75 21.32 0.86
CA SER A 10 -0.75 19.99 1.48
C SER A 10 -0.96 18.87 0.46
N PHE A 11 -1.90 19.02 -0.48
CA PHE A 11 -2.09 18.06 -1.58
C PHE A 11 -0.86 17.95 -2.48
N LYS A 12 -0.21 19.07 -2.82
CA LYS A 12 1.03 19.08 -3.60
C LYS A 12 2.16 18.33 -2.88
N ASN A 13 2.31 18.53 -1.57
CA ASN A 13 3.32 17.85 -0.76
C ASN A 13 3.05 16.34 -0.67
N ALA A 14 1.80 15.93 -0.44
CA ALA A 14 1.41 14.52 -0.44
C ALA A 14 1.67 13.85 -1.80
N TRP A 15 1.34 14.52 -2.90
CA TRP A 15 1.64 14.05 -4.26
C TRP A 15 3.14 13.89 -4.52
N GLN A 16 3.96 14.83 -4.06
CA GLN A 16 5.42 14.71 -4.14
C GLN A 16 5.95 13.51 -3.33
N GLY A 17 5.38 13.23 -2.15
CA GLY A 17 5.70 12.03 -1.36
C GLY A 17 5.36 10.72 -2.09
N LEU A 18 4.18 10.63 -2.71
CA LEU A 18 3.78 9.47 -3.52
C LEU A 18 4.68 9.29 -4.75
N LEU A 19 5.04 10.38 -5.43
CA LEU A 19 5.99 10.34 -6.55
C LEU A 19 7.40 9.93 -6.13
N LEU A 20 7.83 10.28 -4.91
CA LEU A 20 9.12 9.85 -4.34
C LEU A 20 9.12 8.33 -4.12
N ALA A 21 8.10 7.81 -3.43
CA ALA A 21 7.93 6.38 -3.18
C ALA A 21 7.83 5.59 -4.49
N PHE A 22 7.03 6.04 -5.46
CA PHE A 22 6.91 5.40 -6.77
C PHE A 22 8.24 5.34 -7.54
N LYS A 23 9.10 6.35 -7.40
CA LYS A 23 10.40 6.38 -8.08
C LYS A 23 11.48 5.55 -7.39
N GLN A 24 11.48 5.53 -6.06
CA GLN A 24 12.56 4.91 -5.27
C GLN A 24 12.26 3.46 -4.92
N GLU A 25 11.00 3.11 -4.65
CA GLU A 25 10.63 1.79 -4.16
C GLU A 25 10.08 0.89 -5.28
N MET A 26 10.61 -0.33 -5.37
CA MET A 26 10.09 -1.35 -6.29
C MET A 26 8.85 -2.04 -5.74
N SER A 27 8.86 -2.36 -4.45
CA SER A 27 7.75 -2.90 -3.65
C SER A 27 6.48 -2.05 -3.80
N PHE A 28 6.58 -0.73 -3.56
CA PHE A 28 5.47 0.21 -3.70
C PHE A 28 4.86 0.20 -5.11
N ARG A 29 5.69 0.10 -6.17
CA ARG A 29 5.19 0.01 -7.56
C ARG A 29 4.41 -1.27 -7.81
N VAL A 30 4.88 -2.41 -7.30
CA VAL A 30 4.19 -3.71 -7.43
C VAL A 30 2.86 -3.70 -6.67
N GLN A 31 2.86 -3.20 -5.44
CA GLN A 31 1.65 -3.09 -4.61
C GLN A 31 0.64 -2.09 -5.18
N LEU A 32 1.11 -0.96 -5.73
CA LEU A 32 0.24 0.03 -6.38
C LEU A 32 -0.39 -0.55 -7.64
N PHE A 33 0.37 -1.31 -8.43
CA PHE A 33 -0.18 -2.03 -9.58
C PHE A 33 -1.24 -3.06 -9.13
N ALA A 34 -0.97 -3.84 -8.07
CA ALA A 34 -1.96 -4.77 -7.51
C ALA A 34 -3.23 -4.04 -7.02
N ALA A 35 -3.09 -2.91 -6.33
CA ALA A 35 -4.22 -2.09 -5.89
C ALA A 35 -5.04 -1.53 -7.07
N LEU A 36 -4.40 -1.16 -8.18
CA LEU A 36 -5.09 -0.76 -9.42
C LEU A 36 -5.84 -1.93 -10.06
N VAL A 37 -5.28 -3.14 -10.08
CA VAL A 37 -5.98 -4.35 -10.54
C VAL A 37 -7.21 -4.64 -9.67
N ILE A 38 -7.08 -4.56 -8.35
CA ILE A 38 -8.21 -4.67 -7.42
C ILE A 38 -9.28 -3.63 -7.73
N LEU A 39 -8.90 -2.36 -7.93
CA LEU A 39 -9.84 -1.28 -8.26
C LEU A 39 -10.61 -1.54 -9.58
N ILE A 40 -9.97 -2.14 -10.59
CA ILE A 40 -10.62 -2.55 -11.84
C ILE A 40 -11.62 -3.69 -11.55
N LEU A 41 -11.23 -4.71 -10.79
CA LEU A 41 -12.12 -5.83 -10.42
C LEU A 41 -13.34 -5.35 -9.62
N LEU A 42 -13.21 -4.32 -8.79
CA LEU A 42 -14.31 -3.67 -8.07
C LEU A 42 -15.37 -3.03 -8.99
N LEU A 43 -15.00 -2.64 -10.20
CA LEU A 43 -15.90 -2.07 -11.21
C LEU A 43 -16.55 -3.16 -12.07
N LEU A 44 -15.83 -4.25 -12.34
CA LEU A 44 -16.28 -5.35 -13.20
C LEU A 44 -17.18 -6.37 -12.47
N LEU A 45 -16.94 -6.61 -11.18
CA LEU A 45 -17.63 -7.66 -10.42
C LEU A 45 -18.84 -7.12 -9.63
N PRO A 46 -19.94 -7.90 -9.52
CA PRO A 46 -21.12 -7.55 -8.73
C PRO A 46 -20.90 -7.82 -7.22
N LEU A 47 -19.81 -7.27 -6.69
CA LEU A 47 -19.44 -7.36 -5.27
C LEU A 47 -20.41 -6.56 -4.39
N GLU A 48 -20.66 -7.06 -3.18
CA GLU A 48 -21.39 -6.37 -2.13
C GLU A 48 -20.62 -5.15 -1.58
N ARG A 49 -21.33 -4.27 -0.86
CA ARG A 49 -20.74 -3.01 -0.34
C ARG A 49 -19.61 -3.26 0.66
N TRP A 50 -19.74 -4.29 1.51
CA TRP A 50 -18.73 -4.61 2.51
C TRP A 50 -17.47 -5.23 1.88
N GLU A 51 -17.64 -6.08 0.86
CA GLU A 51 -16.54 -6.67 0.10
C GLU A 51 -15.67 -5.61 -0.59
N ARG A 52 -16.31 -4.69 -1.32
CA ARG A 52 -15.63 -3.52 -1.93
C ARG A 52 -14.86 -2.73 -0.88
N SER A 53 -15.48 -2.49 0.28
CA SER A 53 -14.87 -1.73 1.38
C SER A 53 -13.65 -2.46 1.96
N MET A 54 -13.73 -3.77 2.17
CA MET A 54 -12.62 -4.59 2.66
C MET A 54 -11.45 -4.63 1.68
N LEU A 55 -11.72 -4.78 0.38
CA LEU A 55 -10.68 -4.76 -0.66
C LEU A 55 -9.97 -3.40 -0.77
N ILE A 56 -10.71 -2.29 -0.67
CA ILE A 56 -10.13 -0.94 -0.63
C ILE A 56 -9.28 -0.75 0.63
N LEU A 57 -9.79 -1.12 1.81
CA LEU A 57 -9.08 -0.98 3.08
C LEU A 57 -7.81 -1.84 3.11
N ALA A 58 -7.88 -3.09 2.69
CA ALA A 58 -6.73 -3.99 2.65
C ALA A 58 -5.63 -3.49 1.68
N SER A 59 -6.02 -3.09 0.47
CA SER A 59 -5.08 -2.55 -0.53
C SER A 59 -4.46 -1.22 -0.07
N GLY A 60 -5.25 -0.35 0.56
CA GLY A 60 -4.78 0.90 1.15
C GLY A 60 -3.83 0.67 2.32
N ALA A 61 -4.11 -0.30 3.20
CA ALA A 61 -3.27 -0.63 4.34
C ALA A 61 -1.88 -1.13 3.92
N VAL A 62 -1.79 -1.94 2.86
CA VAL A 62 -0.50 -2.38 2.28
C VAL A 62 0.31 -1.17 1.82
N LEU A 63 -0.28 -0.27 1.02
CA LEU A 63 0.40 0.93 0.52
C LEU A 63 0.83 1.89 1.64
N VAL A 64 0.02 2.04 2.68
CA VAL A 64 0.35 2.88 3.85
C VAL A 64 1.51 2.27 4.63
N LEU A 65 1.52 0.95 4.86
CA LEU A 65 2.62 0.28 5.54
C LEU A 65 3.92 0.32 4.74
N GLU A 66 3.88 0.22 3.41
CA GLU A 66 5.05 0.36 2.55
C GLU A 66 5.65 1.78 2.61
N LEU A 67 4.79 2.82 2.66
CA LEU A 67 5.24 4.19 2.91
C LEU A 67 5.84 4.36 4.31
N ILE A 68 5.30 3.67 5.33
CA ILE A 68 5.87 3.68 6.69
C ILE A 68 7.23 2.95 6.70
N ASN A 69 7.36 1.78 6.06
CA ASN A 69 8.63 1.08 5.89
C ASN A 69 9.67 2.00 5.24
N SER A 70 9.30 2.63 4.12
CA SER A 70 10.11 3.62 3.40
C SER A 70 10.59 4.78 4.28
N VAL A 71 9.73 5.28 5.18
CA VAL A 71 10.08 6.35 6.14
C VAL A 71 11.03 5.83 7.22
N VAL A 72 10.76 4.67 7.81
CA VAL A 72 11.61 4.07 8.85
C VAL A 72 12.99 3.74 8.28
N GLU A 73 13.08 3.16 7.09
CA GLU A 73 14.35 2.88 6.43
C GLU A 73 15.24 4.12 6.27
N ARG A 74 14.66 5.22 5.76
CA ARG A 74 15.36 6.51 5.61
C ARG A 74 15.75 7.11 6.96
N PHE A 75 14.92 6.97 7.98
CA PHE A 75 15.22 7.44 9.32
C PHE A 75 16.38 6.66 9.95
N VAL A 76 16.37 5.33 9.85
CA VAL A 76 17.46 4.45 10.30
C VAL A 76 18.77 4.77 9.55
N ASP A 77 18.70 4.99 8.25
CA ASP A 77 19.88 5.34 7.43
C ASP A 77 20.43 6.75 7.74
N MET A 78 19.62 7.66 8.29
CA MET A 78 20.06 8.98 8.74
C MET A 78 20.84 8.95 10.06
N VAL A 79 20.53 8.01 10.97
CA VAL A 79 21.13 7.91 12.32
C VAL A 79 22.33 6.93 12.36
N LYS A 80 22.71 6.38 11.20
CA LYS A 80 23.43 5.10 11.09
C LYS A 80 24.86 4.97 11.67
N PRO A 81 25.75 5.99 11.78
CA PRO A 81 27.20 5.77 11.90
C PRO A 81 27.71 5.24 13.27
N ARG A 82 26.87 4.60 14.09
CA ARG A 82 27.25 3.94 15.36
C ARG A 82 26.55 2.62 15.68
N ILE A 83 25.54 2.19 14.90
CA ILE A 83 24.70 1.04 15.27
C ILE A 83 24.38 0.22 14.00
N HIS A 84 25.04 -0.93 13.83
CA HIS A 84 24.82 -1.79 12.66
C HIS A 84 23.75 -2.88 12.89
N GLU A 85 23.67 -3.48 14.08
CA GLU A 85 22.75 -4.59 14.35
C GLU A 85 21.30 -4.12 14.50
N TYR A 86 20.98 -3.24 15.46
CA TYR A 86 19.61 -2.73 15.59
C TYR A 86 19.09 -2.02 14.33
N ALA A 87 19.99 -1.45 13.51
CA ALA A 87 19.61 -0.86 12.22
C ALA A 87 19.19 -1.89 11.17
N ARG A 88 19.72 -3.13 11.25
CA ARG A 88 19.20 -4.27 10.47
C ARG A 88 17.87 -4.73 11.06
N ASP A 89 17.82 -5.00 12.37
CA ASP A 89 16.62 -5.54 13.03
C ASP A 89 15.37 -4.68 12.79
N ILE A 90 15.50 -3.35 12.90
CA ILE A 90 14.39 -2.42 12.64
C ILE A 90 13.89 -2.54 11.19
N LYS A 91 14.80 -2.60 10.21
CA LYS A 91 14.43 -2.72 8.78
C LYS A 91 13.79 -4.08 8.47
N ASP A 92 14.34 -5.16 9.02
CA ASP A 92 13.82 -6.51 8.83
C ASP A 92 12.42 -6.64 9.46
N LEU A 93 12.19 -6.03 10.63
CA LEU A 93 10.87 -5.98 11.29
C LEU A 93 9.84 -5.12 10.53
N THR A 94 10.22 -3.96 9.97
CA THR A 94 9.27 -3.16 9.18
C THR A 94 8.95 -3.82 7.85
N ALA A 95 9.92 -4.45 7.18
CA ALA A 95 9.67 -5.25 5.98
C ALA A 95 8.75 -6.45 6.28
N ALA A 96 8.94 -7.14 7.41
CA ALA A 96 8.06 -8.22 7.85
C ALA A 96 6.62 -7.74 8.11
N ALA A 97 6.42 -6.54 8.68
CA ALA A 97 5.10 -5.97 8.89
C ALA A 97 4.35 -5.71 7.57
N VAL A 98 5.04 -5.18 6.54
CA VAL A 98 4.46 -5.01 5.20
C VAL A 98 4.13 -6.37 4.57
N PHE A 99 5.04 -7.35 4.67
CA PHE A 99 4.83 -8.70 4.15
C PHE A 99 3.58 -9.37 4.75
N ILE A 100 3.41 -9.31 6.07
CA ILE A 100 2.23 -9.87 6.76
C ILE A 100 0.94 -9.20 6.25
N MET A 101 0.93 -7.87 6.08
CA MET A 101 -0.24 -7.17 5.54
C MET A 101 -0.50 -7.54 4.08
N ALA A 102 0.54 -7.68 3.26
CA ALA A 102 0.41 -8.09 1.86
C ALA A 102 -0.20 -9.49 1.74
N CYS A 103 0.28 -10.47 2.53
CA CYS A 103 -0.33 -11.80 2.62
C CYS A 103 -1.78 -11.74 3.10
N THR A 104 -2.07 -10.91 4.12
CA THR A 104 -3.44 -10.72 4.63
C THR A 104 -4.37 -10.13 3.57
N ALA A 105 -3.92 -9.15 2.80
CA ALA A 105 -4.69 -8.57 1.69
C ALA A 105 -4.95 -9.57 0.57
N VAL A 106 -3.98 -10.44 0.24
CA VAL A 106 -4.17 -11.54 -0.71
C VAL A 106 -5.20 -12.55 -0.18
N LEU A 107 -5.16 -12.93 1.10
CA LEU A 107 -6.16 -13.83 1.69
C LEU A 107 -7.57 -13.23 1.66
N ILE A 108 -7.73 -11.95 2.01
CA ILE A 108 -9.01 -11.22 1.88
C ILE A 108 -9.50 -11.22 0.43
N ALA A 109 -8.62 -10.95 -0.53
CA ALA A 109 -8.96 -10.96 -1.95
C ALA A 109 -9.36 -12.36 -2.45
N LEU A 110 -8.67 -13.42 -2.03
CA LEU A 110 -9.02 -14.79 -2.38
C LEU A 110 -10.39 -15.19 -1.81
N ILE A 111 -10.66 -14.88 -0.53
CA ILE A 111 -11.94 -15.18 0.12
C ILE A 111 -13.10 -14.49 -0.60
N ILE A 112 -12.93 -13.20 -0.93
CA ILE A 112 -13.97 -12.41 -1.61
C ILE A 112 -14.14 -12.84 -3.07
N PHE A 113 -13.07 -13.05 -3.84
CA PHE A 113 -13.20 -13.38 -5.26
C PHE A 113 -13.56 -14.85 -5.54
N TRP A 114 -13.33 -15.78 -4.60
CA TRP A 114 -13.64 -17.20 -4.75
C TRP A 114 -15.06 -17.49 -5.31
N PRO A 115 -16.17 -16.97 -4.73
CA PRO A 115 -17.52 -17.16 -5.27
C PRO A 115 -17.74 -16.52 -6.66
N TYR A 116 -16.93 -15.53 -7.06
CA TYR A 116 -17.03 -14.83 -8.34
C TYR A 116 -16.11 -15.40 -9.44
N LEU A 117 -15.24 -16.37 -9.13
CA LEU A 117 -14.39 -17.04 -10.14
C LEU A 117 -15.18 -17.62 -11.34
N PRO A 118 -16.37 -18.25 -11.16
CA PRO A 118 -17.15 -18.76 -12.29
C PRO A 118 -17.73 -17.66 -13.20
N LEU A 119 -17.82 -16.42 -12.71
CA LEU A 119 -18.23 -15.26 -13.51
C LEU A 119 -17.05 -14.72 -14.34
N LEU A 120 -15.85 -14.66 -13.74
CA LEU A 120 -14.62 -14.28 -14.45
C LEU A 120 -14.28 -15.23 -15.60
N ALA A 121 -14.57 -16.53 -15.46
CA ALA A 121 -14.35 -17.54 -16.51
C ALA A 121 -15.34 -17.47 -17.69
N ARG A 122 -16.27 -16.50 -17.71
CA ARG A 122 -17.30 -16.30 -18.75
C ARG A 122 -17.19 -14.97 -19.48
N VAL A 123 -16.18 -14.16 -19.15
CA VAL A 123 -15.86 -12.85 -19.75
C VAL A 123 -14.63 -13.01 -20.65
#